data_AF-A0A3M2E7V9-F1
#
_entry.id   AF-A0A3M2E7V9-F1
#
_cell.length_a   1.000
_cell.length_b   1.000
_cell.length_c   1.000
_cell.angle_alpha   90.00
_cell.angle_beta   90.00
_cell.angle_gamma   90.00
#
_symmetry.space_group_name_H-M   'P 1'
#
loop_
_entity.id
_entity.type
_entity.pdbx_description
1 polymer ?
#
loop_
_entity_poly.entity_id
_entity_poly.type
_entity_poly.pdbx_seq_one_letter_code
_entity_poly.pdbx_strand_id
1 'polypeptide(L)' 'MSESFAELFEESLKNLDMQPGTVVEGVVVDMDNEVAVVDAGLKSEGIIPLDQFRD' A
#
# COMPACT_ATOMS: atom_id res chain seq x y z
N MET A 1 -9.97 28.39 -15.21
CA MET A 1 -8.82 27.73 -14.56
C MET A 1 -9.31 27.13 -13.25
N SER A 2 -10.30 26.25 -13.36
CA SER A 2 -10.90 25.52 -12.25
C SER A 2 -10.75 24.07 -12.66
N GLU A 3 -9.62 23.47 -12.32
CA GLU A 3 -9.48 22.02 -12.41
C GLU A 3 -10.65 21.44 -11.62
N SER A 4 -11.52 20.72 -12.32
CA SER A 4 -12.73 20.18 -11.70
C SER A 4 -12.28 19.12 -10.73
N PHE A 5 -12.77 19.15 -9.49
CA PHE A 5 -12.51 18.09 -8.50
C PHE A 5 -12.71 16.69 -9.10
N ALA A 6 -13.64 16.55 -10.05
CA ALA A 6 -13.86 15.32 -10.80
C ALA A 6 -12.64 14.85 -11.61
N GLU A 7 -11.91 15.76 -12.25
CA GLU A 7 -10.72 15.44 -13.06
C GLU A 7 -9.55 15.01 -12.16
N LEU A 8 -9.27 15.78 -11.10
CA LEU A 8 -8.23 15.42 -10.12
C LEU A 8 -8.55 14.12 -9.37
N PHE A 9 -9.83 13.85 -9.10
CA PHE A 9 -10.29 12.61 -8.47
C PHE A 9 -10.17 11.42 -9.42
N GLU A 10 -10.53 11.57 -10.70
CA GLU A 10 -10.32 10.53 -11.72
C GLU A 10 -8.83 10.22 -11.91
N GLU A 11 -7.95 11.23 -11.84
CA GLU A 11 -6.50 11.04 -11.94
C GLU A 11 -5.93 10.28 -10.73
N SER A 12 -6.42 10.56 -9.52
CA SER A 12 -6.10 9.80 -8.31
C SER A 12 -6.55 8.34 -8.41
N LEU A 13 -7.75 8.08 -8.92
CA LEU A 13 -8.27 6.73 -9.09
C LEU A 13 -7.51 5.90 -10.14
N LYS A 14 -6.97 6.54 -11.19
CA LYS A 14 -6.17 5.86 -12.21
C LYS A 14 -4.81 5.39 -11.70
N ASN A 15 -4.26 6.03 -10.67
CA ASN A 15 -3.02 5.59 -10.02
C ASN A 15 -3.24 4.44 -9.02
N LEU A 16 -4.50 4.14 -8.67
CA LEU A 16 -4.85 2.96 -7.87
C LEU A 16 -4.93 1.73 -8.78
N ASP A 17 -3.78 1.32 -9.31
CA ASP A 17 -3.63 0.08 -10.07
C ASP A 17 -3.74 -1.11 -9.10
N MET A 18 -4.97 -1.48 -8.75
CA MET A 18 -5.29 -2.67 -7.96
C MET A 18 -5.20 -3.92 -8.85
N GLN A 19 -4.05 -4.13 -9.50
CA GLN A 19 -3.77 -5.36 -10.24
C GLN A 19 -3.17 -6.40 -9.29
N PRO A 20 -3.70 -7.64 -9.25
CA PRO A 20 -3.08 -8.72 -8.48
C PRO A 20 -1.69 -9.03 -9.07
N GLY A 21 -0.66 -8.98 -8.22
CA GLY A 21 0.74 -9.17 -8.63
C GLY A 21 1.57 -7.88 -8.72
N THR A 22 0.99 -6.73 -8.39
CA THR A 22 1.72 -5.45 -8.35
C THR A 22 2.47 -5.30 -7.03
N VAL A 23 3.70 -4.79 -7.09
CA VAL A 23 4.48 -4.42 -5.90
C VAL A 23 3.92 -3.11 -5.36
N VAL A 24 3.58 -3.09 -4.08
CA VAL A 24 3.08 -1.89 -3.37
C VAL A 24 4.12 -1.41 -2.38
N GLU A 25 4.25 -0.08 -2.26
CA GLU A 25 5.04 0.53 -1.19
C GLU A 25 4.18 0.56 0.08
N GLY A 26 4.76 0.13 1.20
CA GLY A 26 4.08 0.12 2.49
C GLY A 26 5.01 0.56 3.61
N VAL A 27 4.41 1.11 4.66
CA VAL A 27 5.09 1.59 5.85
C VAL A 27 4.94 0.55 6.96
N VAL A 28 6.04 0.18 7.60
CA VAL A 28 6.02 -0.68 8.78
C VAL A 28 5.45 0.12 9.93
N VAL A 29 4.25 -0.25 10.39
CA VAL A 29 3.57 0.41 11.52
C VAL A 29 3.91 -0.25 12.85
N ASP A 30 4.19 -1.55 12.84
CA ASP A 30 4.58 -2.30 14.03
C ASP A 30 5.47 -3.51 13.68
N MET A 31 6.25 -3.98 14.64
CA MET A 31 7.14 -5.13 14.46
C MET A 31 7.28 -5.94 15.75
N ASP A 32 6.94 -7.21 15.66
CA ASP A 32 7.17 -8.23 16.69
C ASP A 32 8.42 -9.06 16.37
N ASN A 33 8.81 -9.96 17.28
CA ASN A 33 9.98 -10.82 17.09
C ASN A 33 9.87 -11.82 15.92
N GLU A 34 8.66 -12.09 15.43
CA GLU A 34 8.41 -13.08 14.37
C GLU A 34 7.73 -12.47 13.13
N VAL A 35 7.01 -11.35 13.28
CA VAL A 35 6.19 -10.75 12.21
C VAL A 35 6.35 -9.23 12.19
N ALA A 36 6.25 -8.64 11.01
CA ALA A 36 6.12 -7.19 10.80
C ALA A 36 4.72 -6.89 10.28
N VAL A 37 4.11 -5.83 10.82
CA VAL A 37 2.82 -5.30 10.37
C VAL A 37 3.08 -4.11 9.45
N VAL A 38 2.61 -4.21 8.21
CA VAL A 38 2.85 -3.23 7.15
C VAL A 38 1.52 -2.66 6.67
N ASP A 39 1.41 -1.33 6.69
CA ASP A 39 0.32 -0.62 6.05
C ASP A 39 0.74 -0.19 4.63
N ALA A 40 0.09 -0.76 3.61
CA ALA A 40 0.32 -0.44 2.21
C ALA A 40 -0.68 0.59 1.65
N GLY A 41 -1.42 1.31 2.50
CA GLY A 41 -2.48 2.22 2.07
C GLY A 41 -3.71 1.50 1.48
N LEU A 42 -3.88 0.23 1.85
CA LEU A 42 -4.98 -0.63 1.39
C LEU A 42 -6.03 -0.82 2.50
N LYS A 43 -7.06 -1.60 2.22
CA LYS A 43 -8.18 -1.85 3.17
C LYS A 43 -7.75 -2.57 4.46
N SER A 44 -6.59 -3.24 4.45
CA SER A 44 -6.13 -4.06 5.58
C SER A 44 -4.62 -4.04 5.65
N GLU A 45 -4.10 -4.13 6.87
CA GLU A 45 -2.67 -4.25 7.14
C GLU A 45 -2.17 -5.65 6.73
N GLY A 46 -0.96 -5.68 6.15
CA GLY A 46 -0.26 -6.90 5.81
C GLY A 46 0.57 -7.41 6.98
N ILE A 47 0.42 -8.68 7.34
CA ILE A 47 1.28 -9.34 8.33
C ILE A 47 2.31 -10.17 7.56
N ILE A 48 3.58 -9.79 7.68
CA ILE A 48 4.68 -10.42 6.94
C ILE A 48 5.65 -11.04 7.94
N PRO A 49 5.94 -12.35 7.87
CA PRO A 49 6.97 -12.99 8.71
C PRO A 49 8.34 -12.35 8.48
N LEU A 50 9.09 -12.13 9.55
CA LEU A 50 10.41 -11.49 9.46
C LEU A 50 11.41 -12.27 8.60
N ASP A 51 11.24 -13.58 8.47
CA ASP A 51 12.06 -14.42 7.60
C ASP A 51 11.91 -14.08 6.11
N GLN A 52 10.83 -13.41 5.69
CA GLN A 52 10.67 -12.92 4.32
C GLN A 52 11.53 -11.68 4.02
N PHE A 53 12.09 -11.04 5.05
CA PHE A 53 13.01 -9.90 4.91
C PHE A 53 14.48 -10.31 5.08
N ARG A 54 14.77 -11.59 5.31
CA ARG A 54 16.12 -12.14 5.40
C ARG A 54 16.51 -12.75 4.05
N ASP A 55 17.75 -12.51 3.61
CA ASP A 55 18.33 -13.03 2.36
C ASP A 55 18.36 -14.58 2.29
#